data_AF-K0B3J2-F1
#
_entry.id   AF-K0B3J2-F1
#
_cell.length_a   1.000
_cell.length_b   1.000
_cell.length_c   1.000
_cell.angle_alpha   90.00
_cell.angle_beta   90.00
_cell.angle_gamma   90.00
#
_symmetry.space_group_name_H-M   'P 1'
#
loop_
_entity.id
_entity.type
_entity.pdbx_description
1 polymer ?
#
loop_
_entity_poly.entity_id
_entity_poly.type
_entity_poly.pdbx_seq_one_letter_code
_entity_poly.pdbx_strand_id
1 'polypeptide(L)'
;MNKGRPSKADQLRIEKKLRPYFEKMLTVSIASRETKINHNTVKKYYKKWYDEIASTEHPDFVKRSKIIISNSNIALDNQLSKLYKIQETLEKQITYSIEQNNGIPNLENNIYKTSILLIEKISDMILKKTNLTVTPTADIVLSREIKEYMIENGAV
;
A
#
# COMPACT_ATOMS: atom_id res chain seq x y z
N MET A 1 24.71 -21.99 17.36
CA MET A 1 23.29 -21.57 17.31
C MET A 1 22.42 -22.82 17.33
N ASN A 2 21.72 -23.09 18.44
CA ASN A 2 20.97 -24.33 18.65
C ASN A 2 19.78 -24.44 17.69
N LYS A 3 19.72 -25.54 16.93
CA LYS A 3 18.65 -25.94 16.00
C LYS A 3 17.42 -26.47 16.74
N GLY A 4 16.86 -25.67 17.64
CA GLY A 4 15.63 -25.99 18.38
C GLY A 4 14.41 -25.19 17.89
N ARG A 5 13.20 -25.74 18.09
CA ARG A 5 11.94 -25.00 17.88
C ARG A 5 11.97 -23.73 18.75
N PRO A 6 11.69 -22.53 18.19
CA PRO A 6 11.74 -21.27 18.95
C PRO A 6 10.84 -21.34 20.19
N SER A 7 11.30 -20.79 21.32
CA SER A 7 10.51 -20.71 22.55
C SER A 7 9.23 -19.88 22.34
N LYS A 8 8.21 -20.01 23.20
CA LYS A 8 7.00 -19.18 23.12
C LYS A 8 7.32 -17.68 23.19
N ALA A 9 8.30 -17.30 24.00
CA ALA A 9 8.77 -15.92 24.12
C ALA A 9 9.43 -15.42 22.82
N ASP A 10 10.23 -16.27 22.17
CA ASP A 10 10.83 -15.95 20.86
C ASP A 10 9.77 -15.80 19.77
N GLN A 11 8.75 -16.65 19.79
CA GLN A 11 7.66 -16.58 18.83
C GLN A 11 6.88 -15.26 18.94
N LEU A 12 6.60 -14.81 20.16
CA LEU A 12 5.93 -13.54 20.42
C LEU A 12 6.79 -12.33 20.00
N ARG A 13 8.10 -12.39 20.24
CA ARG A 13 9.04 -11.35 19.81
C ARG A 13 9.11 -11.25 18.28
N ILE A 14 9.16 -12.40 17.59
CA ILE A 14 9.14 -12.47 16.13
C ILE A 14 7.82 -11.89 15.59
N GLU A 15 6.69 -12.28 16.17
CA GLU A 15 5.36 -11.77 15.81
C GLU A 15 5.28 -10.26 15.93
N LYS A 16 5.63 -9.69 17.09
CA LYS A 16 5.65 -8.22 17.30
C LYS A 16 6.55 -7.49 16.31
N LYS A 17 7.68 -8.09 15.92
CA LYS A 17 8.62 -7.48 14.97
C LYS A 17 8.11 -7.54 13.53
N LEU A 18 7.45 -8.62 13.13
CA LEU A 18 6.99 -8.85 11.76
C LEU A 18 5.62 -8.23 11.46
N ARG A 19 4.74 -8.10 12.47
CA ARG A 19 3.36 -7.64 12.31
C ARG A 19 3.24 -6.27 11.62
N PRO A 20 4.05 -5.24 11.96
CA PRO A 20 3.96 -3.95 11.28
C PRO A 20 4.32 -4.01 9.80
N TYR A 21 5.18 -4.95 9.38
CA TYR A 21 5.54 -5.11 7.97
C TYR A 21 4.40 -5.77 7.19
N PHE A 22 3.74 -6.74 7.82
CA PHE A 22 2.58 -7.41 7.24
C PHE A 22 1.41 -6.44 7.06
N GLU A 23 1.12 -5.63 8.08
CA GLU A 23 0.05 -4.63 8.04
C GLU A 23 0.33 -3.51 7.03
N LYS A 24 1.61 -3.25 6.71
CA LYS A 24 2.05 -2.35 5.64
C LYS A 24 2.11 -3.01 4.26
N MET A 25 1.63 -4.25 4.11
CA MET A 25 1.66 -5.02 2.87
C MET A 25 3.08 -5.17 2.28
N LEU A 26 4.12 -5.12 3.12
CA LEU A 26 5.49 -5.32 2.66
C LEU A 26 5.75 -6.79 2.42
N THR A 27 6.50 -7.10 1.35
CA THR A 27 6.72 -8.50 0.97
C THR A 27 7.57 -9.24 2.01
N VAL A 28 7.46 -10.57 2.02
CA VAL A 28 8.31 -11.46 2.83
C VAL A 28 9.79 -11.14 2.64
N SER A 29 10.20 -10.81 1.41
CA SER A 29 11.58 -10.45 1.09
C SER A 29 12.01 -9.15 1.78
N ILE A 30 11.18 -8.10 1.71
CA ILE A 30 11.47 -6.82 2.37
C ILE A 30 11.50 -7.03 3.89
N ALA A 31 10.47 -7.64 4.46
CA ALA A 31 10.39 -7.87 5.89
C ALA A 31 11.57 -8.70 6.40
N SER A 32 11.98 -9.75 5.67
CA SER A 32 13.15 -10.57 6.02
C SER A 32 14.44 -9.74 6.04
N ARG A 33 14.66 -8.91 5.01
CA ARG A 33 15.82 -8.01 4.91
C ARG A 33 15.87 -7.00 6.06
N GLU A 34 14.79 -6.26 6.28
CA GLU A 34 14.74 -5.19 7.28
C GLU A 34 14.81 -5.73 8.72
N THR A 35 14.18 -6.88 8.97
CA THR A 35 14.11 -7.44 10.33
C THR A 35 15.26 -8.39 10.65
N LYS A 36 16.05 -8.78 9.65
CA LYS A 36 17.09 -9.83 9.71
C LYS A 36 16.54 -11.18 10.18
N ILE A 37 15.24 -11.41 10.04
CA ILE A 37 14.59 -12.70 10.34
C ILE A 37 14.66 -13.55 9.08
N ASN A 38 14.96 -14.84 9.23
CA ASN A 38 15.07 -15.78 8.11
C ASN A 38 13.79 -15.77 7.23
N HIS A 39 13.98 -15.75 5.92
CA HIS A 39 12.90 -15.69 4.93
C HIS A 39 11.82 -16.76 5.15
N ASN A 40 12.19 -18.01 5.42
CA ASN A 40 11.24 -19.10 5.66
C ASN A 40 10.43 -18.90 6.95
N THR A 41 11.05 -18.32 7.97
CA THR A 41 10.35 -17.91 9.20
C THR A 41 9.35 -16.81 8.89
N VAL A 42 9.74 -15.76 8.17
CA VAL A 42 8.81 -14.69 7.78
C VAL A 42 7.64 -15.23 6.97
N LYS A 43 7.91 -16.07 5.96
CA LYS A 43 6.90 -16.73 5.13
C LYS A 43 5.91 -17.53 5.98
N LYS A 44 6.39 -18.26 6.98
CA LYS A 44 5.55 -19.03 7.90
C LYS A 44 4.59 -18.15 8.70
N TYR A 45 5.07 -17.03 9.26
CA TYR A 45 4.22 -16.10 10.01
C TYR A 45 3.21 -15.39 9.11
N TYR A 46 3.63 -14.97 7.92
CA TYR A 46 2.73 -14.36 6.95
C TYR A 46 1.63 -15.32 6.53
N LYS A 47 1.99 -16.57 6.19
CA LYS A 47 1.01 -17.61 5.89
C LYS A 47 0.03 -17.81 7.04
N LYS A 48 0.51 -17.93 8.28
CA LYS A 48 -0.36 -18.04 9.47
C LYS A 48 -1.39 -16.89 9.51
N TRP A 49 -0.96 -15.65 9.31
CA TRP A 49 -1.88 -14.50 9.36
C TRP A 49 -2.82 -14.44 8.17
N TYR A 50 -2.38 -14.85 6.97
CA TYR A 50 -3.28 -15.00 5.83
C TYR A 50 -4.33 -16.09 6.08
N ASP A 51 -3.92 -17.24 6.62
CA ASP A 51 -4.83 -18.34 6.96
C ASP A 51 -5.82 -17.89 8.05
N GLU A 52 -5.37 -17.15 9.07
CA GLU A 52 -6.26 -16.52 10.07
C GLU A 52 -7.29 -15.60 9.41
N ILE A 53 -6.88 -14.76 8.45
CA ILE A 53 -7.79 -13.88 7.69
C ILE A 53 -8.76 -14.71 6.83
N ALA A 54 -8.28 -15.77 6.19
CA ALA A 54 -9.12 -16.62 5.34
C ALA A 54 -10.16 -17.41 6.16
N SER A 55 -9.85 -17.73 7.41
CA SER A 55 -10.72 -18.47 8.32
C SER A 55 -11.77 -17.62 9.05
N THR A 56 -11.76 -16.28 8.90
CA THR A 56 -12.73 -15.41 9.58
C THR A 56 -14.10 -15.46 8.91
N GLU A 57 -15.17 -15.36 9.71
CA GLU A 57 -16.55 -15.27 9.22
C GLU A 57 -16.75 -14.08 8.27
N HIS A 58 -17.76 -14.18 7.40
CA HIS A 58 -18.06 -13.19 6.36
C HIS A 58 -18.10 -11.72 6.85
N PRO A 59 -18.71 -11.38 8.02
CA PRO A 59 -18.70 -10.01 8.53
C PRO A 59 -17.30 -9.47 8.88
N ASP A 60 -16.42 -10.34 9.39
CA ASP A 60 -15.06 -10.00 9.78
C ASP A 60 -14.15 -9.77 8.56
N PHE A 61 -14.38 -10.53 7.48
CA PHE A 61 -13.70 -10.32 6.21
C PHE A 61 -14.01 -8.93 5.62
N VAL A 62 -15.30 -8.55 5.56
CA VAL A 62 -15.73 -7.24 5.05
C VAL A 62 -15.13 -6.10 5.88
N LYS A 63 -15.18 -6.21 7.21
CA LYS A 63 -14.59 -5.22 8.12
C LYS A 63 -13.09 -5.07 7.90
N ARG A 64 -12.36 -6.18 7.77
CA ARG A 64 -10.91 -6.17 7.50
C ARG A 64 -10.59 -5.59 6.12
N SER A 65 -11.37 -5.91 5.09
CA SER A 65 -11.23 -5.35 3.76
C SER A 65 -11.37 -3.82 3.78
N LYS A 66 -12.39 -3.29 4.46
CA LYS A 66 -12.58 -1.85 4.67
C LYS A 66 -11.41 -1.20 5.40
N ILE A 67 -10.86 -1.85 6.43
CA ILE A 67 -9.67 -1.37 7.16
C ILE A 67 -8.43 -1.36 6.25
N ILE A 68 -8.21 -2.41 5.44
CA ILE A 68 -7.08 -2.49 4.52
C ILE A 68 -7.14 -1.39 3.47
N ILE A 69 -8.32 -1.17 2.88
CA ILE A 69 -8.56 -0.09 1.92
C ILE A 69 -8.25 1.27 2.56
N SER A 70 -8.78 1.52 3.77
CA SER A 70 -8.54 2.76 4.52
C SER A 70 -7.04 2.98 4.80
N ASN A 71 -6.35 1.96 5.33
CA ASN A 71 -4.92 2.04 5.62
C ASN A 71 -4.08 2.26 4.35
N SER A 72 -4.46 1.62 3.25
CA SER A 72 -3.80 1.78 1.95
C SER A 72 -4.02 3.19 1.38
N ASN A 73 -5.21 3.76 1.53
CA ASN A 73 -5.48 5.16 1.20
C ASN A 73 -4.63 6.14 2.01
N ILE A 74 -4.52 5.92 3.33
CA ILE A 74 -3.64 6.73 4.20
C ILE A 74 -2.18 6.61 3.76
N ALA A 75 -1.72 5.41 3.40
CA ALA A 75 -0.36 5.21 2.90
C ALA A 75 -0.13 5.96 1.58
N LEU A 76 -1.08 5.92 0.64
CA LEU A 76 -1.02 6.68 -0.62
C LEU A 76 -1.01 8.19 -0.35
N ASP A 77 -1.83 8.69 0.57
CA ASP A 77 -1.85 10.11 0.94
C ASP A 77 -0.53 10.60 1.52
N ASN A 78 0.08 9.80 2.38
CA ASN A 78 1.39 10.12 2.94
C ASN A 78 2.49 10.20 1.86
N GLN A 79 2.42 9.34 0.84
CA GLN A 79 3.37 9.36 -0.26
C GLN A 79 3.09 10.51 -1.23
N LEU A 80 1.83 10.77 -1.57
CA LEU A 80 1.41 11.93 -2.38
C LEU A 80 1.86 13.24 -1.73
N SER A 81 1.66 13.40 -0.42
CA SER A 81 2.12 14.59 0.32
C SER A 81 3.64 14.81 0.18
N LYS A 82 4.44 13.73 0.18
CA LYS A 82 5.90 13.83 -0.04
C LYS A 82 6.22 14.23 -1.47
N LEU A 83 5.56 13.60 -2.46
CA LEU A 83 5.78 13.93 -3.87
C LEU A 83 5.41 15.39 -4.19
N TYR A 84 4.31 15.90 -3.65
CA TYR A 84 3.94 17.31 -3.81
C TYR A 84 4.96 18.28 -3.21
N LYS A 85 5.53 17.96 -2.05
CA LYS A 85 6.61 18.78 -1.46
C LYS A 85 7.87 18.80 -2.34
N ILE A 86 8.21 17.65 -2.94
CA ILE A 86 9.33 17.56 -3.90
C ILE A 86 9.01 18.38 -5.15
N GLN A 87 7.77 18.32 -5.64
CA GLN A 87 7.31 19.07 -6.81
C GLN A 87 7.43 20.57 -6.57
N GLU A 88 6.92 21.07 -5.44
CA GLU A 88 7.02 22.47 -5.07
C GLU A 88 8.48 22.94 -5.00
N THR A 89 9.37 22.08 -4.49
CA THR A 89 10.81 22.38 -4.43
C THR A 89 11.43 22.47 -5.83
N LEU A 90 11.12 21.53 -6.72
CA LEU A 90 11.62 21.53 -8.10
C LEU A 90 11.08 22.74 -8.88
N GLU A 91 9.80 23.06 -8.74
CA GLU A 91 9.19 24.22 -9.38
C GLU A 91 9.86 25.52 -8.94
N LYS A 92 10.13 25.69 -7.64
CA LYS A 92 10.90 26.85 -7.13
C LYS A 92 12.29 26.94 -7.75
N GLN A 93 13.00 25.82 -7.87
CA GLN A 93 14.33 25.79 -8.48
C GLN A 93 14.29 26.15 -9.98
N ILE A 94 13.31 25.62 -10.70
CA ILE A 94 13.11 25.92 -12.13
C ILE A 94 12.81 27.41 -12.32
N THR A 95 11.86 27.96 -11.55
CA THR A 95 11.48 29.38 -11.63
C THR A 95 12.66 30.29 -11.30
N TYR A 96 13.36 30.04 -10.19
CA TYR A 96 14.55 30.80 -9.83
C TYR A 96 15.60 30.79 -10.94
N SER A 97 15.84 29.62 -11.55
CA SER A 97 16.81 29.53 -12.63
C SER A 97 16.37 30.31 -13.86
N ILE A 98 15.09 30.28 -14.22
CA ILE A 98 14.54 31.07 -15.35
C ILE A 98 14.75 32.57 -15.11
N GLU A 99 14.45 33.04 -13.90
CA GLU A 99 14.63 34.45 -13.50
C GLU A 99 16.10 34.89 -13.58
N GLN A 100 17.04 34.05 -13.11
CA GLN A 100 18.47 34.38 -13.16
C GLN A 100 19.05 34.40 -14.58
N ASN A 101 18.50 33.60 -15.50
CA ASN A 101 19.05 33.46 -16.86
C ASN A 101 18.27 34.25 -17.93
N ASN A 102 17.24 35.02 -17.56
CA ASN A 102 16.37 35.77 -18.48
C ASN A 102 15.83 34.90 -19.64
N GLY A 103 15.51 33.63 -19.36
CA GLY A 103 15.09 32.66 -20.37
C GLY A 103 15.07 31.24 -19.80
N ILE A 104 14.62 30.28 -20.61
CA ILE A 104 14.68 28.86 -20.23
C ILE A 104 16.15 28.48 -20.14
N PRO A 105 16.70 28.26 -18.93
CA PRO A 105 18.10 27.93 -18.79
C PRO A 105 18.32 26.55 -19.38
N ASN A 106 19.52 26.32 -19.89
CA ASN A 106 20.01 24.96 -20.12
C ASN A 106 20.36 24.35 -18.74
N LEU A 107 19.36 24.24 -17.86
CA LEU A 107 19.44 23.49 -16.62
C LEU A 107 19.96 22.09 -16.97
N GLU A 108 20.68 21.46 -16.04
CA GLU A 108 21.00 20.04 -16.21
C GLU A 108 19.73 19.32 -16.63
N ASN A 109 19.76 18.70 -17.82
CA ASN A 109 18.64 18.01 -18.48
C ASN A 109 17.84 17.11 -17.52
N ASN A 110 18.47 16.70 -16.43
CA ASN A 110 17.91 15.96 -15.31
C ASN A 110 16.78 16.67 -14.56
N ILE A 111 16.78 17.99 -14.35
CA ILE A 111 15.75 18.66 -13.52
C ILE A 111 14.39 18.66 -14.22
N TYR A 112 14.34 19.07 -15.49
CA TYR A 112 13.10 19.03 -16.27
C TYR A 112 12.58 17.60 -16.45
N LYS A 113 13.47 16.64 -16.74
CA LYS A 113 13.11 15.21 -16.80
C LYS A 113 12.56 14.70 -15.47
N THR A 114 13.18 15.08 -14.35
CA THR A 114 12.72 14.68 -13.01
C THR A 114 11.36 15.30 -12.70
N SER A 115 11.12 16.55 -13.09
CA SER A 115 9.82 17.21 -12.94
C SER A 115 8.71 16.49 -13.71
N ILE A 116 8.94 16.17 -14.99
CA ILE A 116 7.99 15.41 -15.82
C ILE A 116 7.71 14.03 -15.19
N LEU A 117 8.76 13.30 -14.81
CA LEU A 117 8.62 12.00 -14.16
C LEU A 117 7.84 12.10 -12.85
N LEU A 118 8.06 13.17 -12.08
CA LEU A 118 7.35 13.38 -10.82
C LEU A 118 5.85 13.60 -11.04
N ILE A 119 5.48 14.39 -12.06
CA ILE A 119 4.09 14.60 -12.47
C ILE A 119 3.44 13.26 -12.84
N GLU A 120 4.10 12.45 -13.68
CA GLU A 120 3.62 11.12 -14.04
C GLU A 120 3.40 10.23 -12.81
N LYS A 121 4.34 10.23 -11.85
CA LYS A 121 4.22 9.43 -10.63
C LYS A 121 3.11 9.91 -9.72
N ILE A 122 2.86 11.22 -9.63
CA ILE A 122 1.73 11.78 -8.90
C ILE A 122 0.41 11.33 -9.55
N SER A 123 0.29 11.46 -10.87
CA SER A 123 -0.89 11.01 -11.62
C SER A 123 -1.15 9.49 -11.45
N ASP A 124 -0.10 8.67 -11.55
CA ASP A 124 -0.18 7.22 -11.30
C ASP A 124 -0.71 6.91 -9.89
N MET A 125 -0.23 7.66 -8.88
CA MET A 125 -0.64 7.48 -7.49
C MET A 125 -2.08 7.92 -7.24
N ILE A 126 -2.51 9.04 -7.84
CA ILE A 126 -3.91 9.48 -7.80
C ILE A 126 -4.80 8.41 -8.42
N LEU A 127 -4.45 7.88 -9.59
CA LEU A 127 -5.23 6.83 -10.25
C LEU A 127 -5.36 5.59 -9.37
N LYS A 128 -4.25 5.14 -8.76
CA LYS A 128 -4.25 4.00 -7.82
C LYS A 128 -5.14 4.26 -6.61
N LYS A 129 -5.10 5.46 -6.04
CA LYS A 129 -5.95 5.86 -4.91
C LYS A 129 -7.43 5.88 -5.29
N THR A 130 -7.75 6.47 -6.44
CA THR A 130 -9.11 6.51 -6.98
C THR A 130 -9.64 5.11 -7.17
N ASN A 131 -8.90 4.24 -7.88
CA ASN A 131 -9.30 2.86 -8.12
C ASN A 131 -9.56 2.11 -6.81
N LEU A 132 -8.67 2.25 -5.83
CA LEU A 132 -8.84 1.63 -4.52
C LEU A 132 -10.09 2.13 -3.78
N THR A 133 -10.40 3.42 -3.90
CA THR A 133 -11.53 4.07 -3.21
C THR A 133 -12.87 3.73 -3.84
N VAL A 134 -12.94 3.63 -5.17
CA VAL A 134 -14.17 3.32 -5.91
C VAL A 134 -14.45 1.82 -6.03
N THR A 135 -13.47 0.97 -5.69
CA THR A 135 -13.65 -0.48 -5.75
C THR A 135 -14.72 -0.90 -4.73
N PRO A 136 -15.84 -1.50 -5.18
CA PRO A 136 -16.89 -1.94 -4.28
C PRO A 136 -16.35 -3.04 -3.35
N THR A 137 -16.70 -2.95 -2.07
CA THR A 137 -16.34 -3.97 -1.09
C THR A 137 -17.23 -5.22 -1.27
N ALA A 138 -16.76 -6.37 -0.76
CA ALA A 138 -17.41 -7.66 -0.98
C ALA A 138 -18.90 -7.69 -0.57
N ASP A 139 -19.28 -6.96 0.49
CA ASP A 139 -20.67 -6.79 0.92
C ASP A 139 -21.53 -6.09 -0.14
N ILE A 140 -21.00 -5.07 -0.83
CA ILE A 140 -21.71 -4.35 -1.90
C ILE A 140 -21.90 -5.27 -3.10
N VAL A 141 -20.86 -6.01 -3.48
CA VAL A 141 -20.90 -6.94 -4.61
C VAL A 141 -21.90 -8.08 -4.35
N LEU A 142 -21.80 -8.74 -3.19
CA LEU A 142 -22.69 -9.85 -2.82
C LEU A 142 -24.14 -9.40 -2.66
N SER A 143 -24.37 -8.21 -2.08
CA SER A 143 -25.72 -7.66 -1.96
C SER A 143 -26.34 -7.38 -3.33
N ARG A 144 -25.53 -6.95 -4.31
CA ARG A 144 -25.97 -6.79 -5.71
C ARG A 144 -26.29 -8.14 -6.35
N GLU A 145 -25.41 -9.13 -6.22
CA GLU A 145 -25.62 -10.48 -6.79
C GLU A 145 -26.85 -11.17 -6.19
N ILE A 146 -27.07 -11.07 -4.88
CA ILE A 146 -28.28 -11.60 -4.22
C ILE A 146 -29.53 -10.92 -4.77
N LYS A 147 -29.49 -9.60 -4.94
CA LYS A 147 -30.62 -8.85 -5.50
C LYS A 147 -30.91 -9.25 -6.93
N GLU A 148 -29.88 -9.39 -7.77
CA GLU A 148 -30.00 -9.87 -9.15
C GLU A 148 -30.60 -11.28 -9.19
N TYR A 149 -30.09 -12.20 -8.37
CA TYR A 149 -30.63 -13.56 -8.23
C TYR A 149 -32.10 -13.58 -7.79
N MET A 150 -32.48 -12.73 -6.83
CA MET A 150 -33.87 -12.63 -6.37
C MET A 150 -34.82 -12.13 -7.45
N ILE A 151 -34.37 -11.18 -8.28
CA ILE A 151 -35.13 -10.68 -9.44
C ILE A 151 -35.27 -11.77 -10.50
N GLU A 152 -34.18 -12.47 -10.85
CA GLU A 152 -34.18 -13.55 -11.85
C GLU A 152 -35.10 -14.71 -11.46
N ASN A 153 -35.27 -14.98 -10.16
CA ASN A 153 -36.06 -16.09 -9.64
C ASN A 153 -37.44 -15.67 -9.10
N GLY A 154 -37.89 -14.44 -9.38
CA GLY A 154 -39.25 -13.97 -9.05
C GLY A 154 -39.55 -13.87 -7.55
N ALA A 155 -38.51 -13.72 -6.72
CA ALA A 155 -38.65 -13.53 -5.28
C ALA A 155 -38.85 -12.05 -4.89
N VAL A 156 -38.67 -11.12 -5.85
CA VAL A 156 -38.94 -9.67 -5.77
C VAL A 156 -39.41 -9.17 -7.13
#